data_AF-A0AAN0K2E3-F1
#
_entry.id   AF-A0AAN0K2E3-F1
#
_cell.length_a   1.000
_cell.length_b   1.000
_cell.length_c   1.000
_cell.angle_alpha   90.00
_cell.angle_beta   90.00
_cell.angle_gamma   90.00
#
_symmetry.space_group_name_H-M   'P 1'
#
loop_
_entity.id
_entity.type
_entity.pdbx_description
1 polymer ?
#
loop_
_entity_poly.entity_id
_entity_poly.type
_entity_poly.pdbx_seq_one_letter_code
_entity_poly.pdbx_strand_id
1 'polypeptide(L)'
;MPEKEVTSALNFFHTLKMLFYYHDSPAKDIVSVKLDAVINIIKKLMIKVCKPLDELKDGSDKMAQLATKGYLSIKVIEQNTDDSLKGRENILLGLFKYLKIAALIPTDENDQTDKKDVVFLMPALLPVKNVSDSSTLSKTPLLYYFKEPVPMGLFCAVIVQLLSYPGDEKWGIITKEHNFSNYFNIQKKIINKNRMCKVLLVEQLYCIAIYCEKLHERQSINNCIETAINEVMKDKFIDYEKPITAFYCPCKDKKQHVATVDRNVFIMCSRTGEGQDLSHSHCDEYWSWFMTNDELVEVKRKMHQDNPSSTLEDKELDMSSVTRIFISSAHHYMLIGAGLNVSVSDLKQIPDTATGNLIIVFQRWFETDKNVNWDTIQQLCDDYPNQLGKAKTKLLKYMRQSIPDSASSDTH
;
A
#
# COMPACT_ATOMS: atom_id res chain seq x y z
N MET A 1 14.67 45.93 -12.42
CA MET A 1 15.31 44.60 -12.43
C MET A 1 14.64 43.75 -13.50
N PRO A 2 15.39 42.96 -14.29
CA PRO A 2 14.82 42.00 -15.24
C PRO A 2 13.93 40.98 -14.52
N GLU A 3 12.77 40.66 -15.10
CA GLU A 3 11.77 39.74 -14.51
C GLU A 3 12.33 38.34 -14.18
N LYS A 4 13.26 37.85 -15.00
CA LYS A 4 13.98 36.59 -14.74
C LYS A 4 14.87 36.65 -13.51
N GLU A 5 15.53 37.78 -13.24
CA GLU A 5 16.38 37.94 -12.06
C GLU A 5 15.54 37.99 -10.79
N VAL A 6 14.41 38.71 -10.83
CA VAL A 6 13.45 38.75 -9.71
C VAL A 6 12.90 37.36 -9.41
N THR A 7 12.46 36.62 -10.43
CA THR A 7 11.94 35.26 -10.27
C THR A 7 12.99 34.30 -9.72
N SER A 8 14.24 34.40 -10.19
CA SER A 8 15.34 33.56 -9.71
C SER A 8 15.69 33.87 -8.25
N ALA A 9 15.70 35.16 -7.87
CA ALA A 9 15.92 35.57 -6.49
C ALA A 9 14.79 35.10 -5.57
N LEU A 10 13.52 35.23 -5.98
CA LEU A 10 12.38 34.74 -5.21
C LEU A 10 12.42 33.21 -5.02
N ASN A 11 12.77 32.46 -6.07
CA ASN A 11 12.98 31.01 -5.97
C ASN A 11 14.13 30.66 -5.02
N PHE A 12 15.25 31.40 -5.08
CA PHE A 12 16.38 31.21 -4.18
C PHE A 12 16.00 31.42 -2.72
N PHE A 13 15.33 32.52 -2.40
CA PHE A 13 14.87 32.79 -1.04
C PHE A 13 13.77 31.83 -0.57
N HIS A 14 12.96 31.28 -1.49
CA HIS A 14 12.05 30.16 -1.22
C HIS A 14 12.77 28.88 -0.83
N THR A 15 13.79 28.50 -1.59
CA THR A 15 14.64 27.34 -1.25
C THR A 15 15.31 27.50 0.11
N LEU A 16 15.75 28.72 0.44
CA LEU A 16 16.31 29.04 1.76
C LEU A 16 15.27 29.19 2.88
N LYS A 17 13.97 29.04 2.58
CA LYS A 17 12.84 29.23 3.52
C LYS A 17 12.81 30.62 4.16
N MET A 18 13.43 31.62 3.53
CA MET A 18 13.45 33.02 3.98
C MET A 18 12.20 33.78 3.54
N LEU A 19 11.61 33.40 2.41
CA LEU A 19 10.30 33.85 1.95
C LEU A 19 9.63 32.69 1.22
N PHE A 20 8.31 32.57 1.22
CA PHE A 20 7.66 31.51 0.45
C PHE A 20 7.07 32.08 -0.84
N TYR A 21 7.68 31.74 -1.97
CA TYR A 21 7.20 32.09 -3.30
C TYR A 21 6.57 30.88 -4.01
N TYR A 22 5.28 30.96 -4.31
CA TYR A 22 4.56 29.93 -5.07
C TYR A 22 4.03 30.53 -6.37
N HIS A 23 4.90 30.65 -7.38
CA HIS A 23 4.58 31.27 -8.67
C HIS A 23 3.43 30.58 -9.44
N ASP A 24 3.23 29.28 -9.20
CA ASP A 24 2.17 28.48 -9.82
C ASP A 24 0.92 28.31 -8.93
N SER A 25 0.92 28.91 -7.74
CA SER A 25 -0.24 28.88 -6.84
C SER A 25 -1.25 29.98 -7.20
N PRO A 26 -2.55 29.82 -6.89
CA PRO A 26 -3.50 30.93 -6.88
C PRO A 26 -3.08 32.09 -5.96
N ALA A 27 -2.13 31.85 -5.05
CA ALA A 27 -1.59 32.80 -4.11
C ALA A 27 -0.38 33.63 -4.61
N LYS A 28 -0.30 33.90 -5.92
CA LYS A 28 0.79 34.68 -6.54
C LYS A 28 1.04 36.06 -5.87
N ASP A 29 0.04 36.59 -5.15
CA ASP A 29 0.08 37.88 -4.45
C ASP A 29 0.38 37.79 -2.93
N ILE A 30 0.49 36.57 -2.37
CA ILE A 30 0.94 36.32 -0.97
C ILE A 30 2.47 36.21 -0.90
N VAL A 31 3.13 36.52 -2.00
CA VAL A 31 4.58 36.49 -2.16
C VAL A 31 5.14 37.74 -1.52
N SER A 32 5.18 37.73 -0.20
CA SER A 32 6.05 38.50 0.69
C SER A 32 5.36 38.68 2.04
N VAL A 33 6.15 38.54 3.09
CA VAL A 33 5.97 39.17 4.41
C VAL A 33 5.30 38.38 5.53
N LYS A 34 4.34 37.44 5.35
CA LYS A 34 3.58 36.95 6.54
C LYS A 34 3.31 35.45 6.65
N LEU A 35 4.34 34.61 6.52
CA LEU A 35 4.23 33.19 6.89
C LEU A 35 3.72 33.04 8.33
N ASP A 36 4.20 33.87 9.25
CA ASP A 36 3.76 33.87 10.64
C ASP A 36 2.25 34.08 10.76
N ALA A 37 1.64 34.91 9.91
CA ALA A 37 0.19 35.07 9.92
C ALA A 37 -0.53 33.81 9.44
N VAL A 38 -0.01 33.12 8.42
CA VAL A 38 -0.57 31.83 7.94
C VAL A 38 -0.42 30.75 9.01
N ILE A 39 0.76 30.62 9.62
CA ILE A 39 1.03 29.68 10.71
C ILE A 39 0.13 30.00 11.90
N ASN A 40 -0.04 31.28 12.25
CA ASN A 40 -0.92 31.69 13.34
C ASN A 40 -2.39 31.35 13.07
N ILE A 41 -2.86 31.46 11.82
CA ILE A 41 -4.21 31.00 11.45
C ILE A 41 -4.33 29.50 11.69
N ILE A 42 -3.40 28.69 11.19
CA ILE A 42 -3.41 27.23 11.39
C ILE A 42 -3.38 26.90 12.90
N LYS A 43 -2.52 27.57 13.66
CA LYS A 43 -2.42 27.39 15.12
C LYS A 43 -3.72 27.73 15.83
N LYS A 44 -4.38 28.85 15.46
CA LYS A 44 -5.69 29.23 16.03
C LYS A 44 -6.76 28.19 15.71
N LEU A 45 -6.78 27.67 14.47
CA LEU A 45 -7.71 26.61 14.07
C LEU A 45 -7.47 25.34 14.90
N MET A 46 -6.21 24.91 15.06
CA MET A 46 -5.84 23.76 15.90
C MET A 46 -6.28 23.94 17.35
N ILE A 47 -6.00 25.10 17.96
CA ILE A 47 -6.41 25.40 19.34
C ILE A 47 -7.93 25.32 19.48
N LYS A 48 -8.70 25.82 18.50
CA LYS A 48 -10.15 25.78 18.53
C LYS A 48 -10.71 24.36 18.46
N VAL A 49 -10.18 23.50 17.58
CA VAL A 49 -10.69 22.11 17.45
C VAL A 49 -10.29 21.21 18.63
N CYS A 50 -9.27 21.58 19.41
CA CYS A 50 -8.89 20.86 20.63
C CYS A 50 -9.79 21.16 21.84
N LYS A 51 -10.70 22.14 21.76
CA LYS A 51 -11.63 22.42 22.85
C LYS A 51 -12.68 21.30 23.00
N PRO A 52 -13.18 21.04 24.23
CA PRO A 52 -14.27 20.09 24.44
C PRO A 52 -15.45 20.37 23.51
N LEU A 53 -16.05 19.31 22.96
CA LEU A 53 -17.14 19.44 21.99
C LEU A 53 -18.34 20.22 22.55
N ASP A 54 -18.53 20.17 23.87
CA ASP A 54 -19.62 20.84 24.56
C ASP A 54 -19.40 22.36 24.61
N GLU A 55 -18.15 22.83 24.66
CA GLU A 55 -17.80 24.25 24.53
C GLU A 55 -17.89 24.74 23.07
N LEU A 56 -17.86 23.82 22.10
CA LEU A 56 -17.98 24.11 20.67
C LEU A 56 -19.44 24.14 20.19
N LYS A 57 -20.36 23.46 20.89
CA LYS A 57 -21.81 23.50 20.62
C LYS A 57 -22.43 24.87 20.88
N ASP A 58 -21.84 25.66 21.78
CA ASP A 58 -22.21 27.07 22.02
C ASP A 58 -21.62 28.03 20.96
N GLY A 59 -20.81 27.51 20.03
CA GLY A 59 -20.24 28.26 18.90
C GLY A 59 -21.11 28.23 17.63
N SER A 60 -20.65 28.88 16.55
CA SER A 60 -21.33 28.77 15.26
C SER A 60 -21.30 27.34 14.73
N ASP A 61 -22.39 26.85 14.12
CA ASP A 61 -22.50 25.51 13.50
C ASP A 61 -21.27 25.14 12.66
N LYS A 62 -20.67 26.11 11.96
CA LYS A 62 -19.45 25.93 11.16
C LYS A 62 -18.20 25.52 11.95
N MET A 63 -18.06 25.99 13.19
CA MET A 63 -16.94 25.61 14.07
C MET A 63 -17.11 24.19 14.59
N ALA A 64 -18.35 23.77 14.89
CA ALA A 64 -18.65 22.38 15.22
C ALA A 64 -18.38 21.46 14.03
N GLN A 65 -18.73 21.87 12.80
CA GLN A 65 -18.40 21.14 11.58
C GLN A 65 -16.88 21.06 11.33
N LEU A 66 -16.11 22.11 11.64
CA LEU A 66 -14.65 22.07 11.57
C LEU A 66 -14.09 20.99 12.51
N ALA A 67 -14.52 20.97 13.76
CA ALA A 67 -14.00 20.03 14.75
C ALA A 67 -14.43 18.57 14.50
N THR A 68 -15.68 18.36 14.05
CA THR A 68 -16.25 17.02 13.87
C THR A 68 -16.02 16.41 12.50
N LYS A 69 -15.96 17.25 11.45
CA LYS A 69 -15.87 16.80 10.05
C LYS A 69 -14.63 17.33 9.32
N GLY A 70 -13.85 18.21 9.95
CA GLY A 70 -12.69 18.85 9.31
C GLY A 70 -13.10 19.88 8.25
N TYR A 71 -14.35 20.36 8.30
CA TYR A 71 -14.91 21.25 7.27
C TYR A 71 -14.48 22.70 7.49
N LEU A 72 -13.63 23.18 6.59
CA LEU A 72 -13.06 24.52 6.58
C LEU A 72 -13.79 25.37 5.53
N SER A 73 -14.60 26.32 6.00
CA SER A 73 -15.27 27.30 5.14
C SER A 73 -14.56 28.65 5.17
N ILE A 74 -14.85 29.51 4.19
CA ILE A 74 -14.35 30.89 4.14
C ILE A 74 -14.68 31.64 5.44
N LYS A 75 -15.92 31.56 5.92
CA LYS A 75 -16.35 32.22 7.17
C LYS A 75 -15.52 31.78 8.39
N VAL A 76 -15.10 30.51 8.44
CA VAL A 76 -14.23 30.01 9.51
C VAL A 76 -12.84 30.65 9.40
N ILE A 77 -12.29 30.81 8.20
CA ILE A 77 -11.01 31.49 8.02
C ILE A 77 -11.12 32.97 8.38
N GLU A 78 -12.16 33.67 7.93
CA GLU A 78 -12.41 35.10 8.24
C GLU A 78 -12.38 35.34 9.76
N GLN A 79 -13.04 34.48 10.55
CA GLN A 79 -13.06 34.58 12.02
C GLN A 79 -11.72 34.30 12.72
N ASN A 80 -10.75 33.75 12.00
CA ASN A 80 -9.44 33.39 12.55
C ASN A 80 -8.29 34.21 11.94
N THR A 81 -8.59 34.96 10.89
CA THR A 81 -7.64 35.79 10.15
C THR A 81 -7.44 37.13 10.86
N ASP A 82 -6.17 37.51 11.06
CA ASP A 82 -5.82 38.84 11.56
C ASP A 82 -5.96 39.89 10.46
N ASP A 83 -6.07 41.17 10.83
CA ASP A 83 -6.27 42.29 9.88
C ASP A 83 -5.26 42.30 8.71
N SER A 84 -4.08 41.73 8.92
CA SER A 84 -3.03 41.58 7.90
C SER A 84 -3.39 40.75 6.66
N LEU A 85 -4.36 39.85 6.77
CA LEU A 85 -4.77 38.91 5.72
C LEU A 85 -6.28 38.97 5.43
N LYS A 86 -6.98 39.93 6.06
CA LYS A 86 -8.42 40.15 5.89
C LYS A 86 -8.75 40.45 4.42
N GLY A 87 -9.75 39.78 3.88
CA GLY A 87 -10.14 39.88 2.46
C GLY A 87 -9.28 39.02 1.51
N ARG A 88 -8.33 38.22 2.01
CA ARG A 88 -7.49 37.30 1.23
C ARG A 88 -7.80 35.82 1.48
N GLU A 89 -8.96 35.50 2.06
CA GLU A 89 -9.32 34.16 2.53
C GLU A 89 -9.43 33.14 1.38
N ASN A 90 -9.97 33.55 0.24
CA ASN A 90 -10.01 32.73 -0.98
C ASN A 90 -8.61 32.37 -1.47
N ILE A 91 -7.66 33.30 -1.35
CA ILE A 91 -6.28 33.10 -1.75
C ILE A 91 -5.59 32.13 -0.78
N LEU A 92 -5.86 32.24 0.53
CA LEU A 92 -5.38 31.31 1.55
C LEU A 92 -5.91 29.88 1.33
N LEU A 93 -7.19 29.73 1.00
CA LEU A 93 -7.76 28.42 0.65
C LEU A 93 -7.14 27.84 -0.62
N GLY A 94 -6.92 28.68 -1.63
CA GLY A 94 -6.18 28.31 -2.83
C GLY A 94 -4.77 27.82 -2.51
N LEU A 95 -4.08 28.48 -1.57
CA LEU A 95 -2.77 28.06 -1.07
C LEU A 95 -2.85 26.73 -0.32
N PHE A 96 -3.83 26.53 0.57
CA PHE A 96 -3.99 25.26 1.29
C PHE A 96 -4.28 24.09 0.33
N LYS A 97 -5.06 24.35 -0.73
CA LYS A 97 -5.26 23.37 -1.81
C LYS A 97 -3.96 23.06 -2.54
N TYR A 98 -3.23 24.09 -2.97
CA TYR A 98 -1.94 23.94 -3.65
C TYR A 98 -0.93 23.14 -2.81
N LEU A 99 -0.90 23.41 -1.50
CA LEU A 99 -0.02 22.73 -0.55
C LEU A 99 -0.53 21.37 -0.09
N LYS A 100 -1.61 20.83 -0.66
CA LYS A 100 -2.22 19.55 -0.25
C LYS A 100 -2.57 19.49 1.25
N ILE A 101 -2.95 20.63 1.83
CA ILE A 101 -3.41 20.77 3.22
C ILE A 101 -4.93 20.57 3.29
N ALA A 102 -5.66 21.08 2.29
CA ALA A 102 -7.10 21.00 2.23
C ALA A 102 -7.62 20.66 0.83
N ALA A 103 -8.68 19.86 0.73
CA ALA A 103 -9.33 19.50 -0.52
C ALA A 103 -10.71 20.16 -0.62
N LEU A 104 -11.10 20.61 -1.81
CA LEU A 104 -12.47 21.11 -2.03
C LEU A 104 -13.46 19.94 -1.94
N ILE A 105 -14.49 20.07 -1.11
CA ILE A 105 -15.58 19.08 -1.04
C ILE A 105 -16.65 19.50 -2.07
N PRO A 106 -17.03 18.63 -3.01
CA PRO A 106 -18.24 18.88 -3.80
C PRO A 106 -19.44 18.78 -2.86
N THR A 107 -20.12 19.89 -2.59
CA THR A 107 -21.45 19.89 -1.97
C THR A 107 -22.45 19.41 -3.02
N ASP A 108 -23.32 18.45 -2.65
CA ASP A 108 -24.37 17.96 -3.55
C ASP A 108 -25.26 19.14 -4.01
N GLU A 109 -25.60 19.16 -5.30
CA GLU A 109 -26.33 20.25 -5.95
C GLU A 109 -27.72 20.55 -5.34
N ASN A 110 -28.24 19.66 -4.49
CA ASN A 110 -29.59 19.72 -3.93
C ASN A 110 -29.73 20.48 -2.60
N ASP A 111 -28.64 20.85 -1.92
CA ASP A 111 -28.69 21.63 -0.65
C ASP A 111 -28.42 23.13 -0.86
N GLN A 112 -28.55 23.63 -2.09
CA GLN A 112 -28.35 25.05 -2.43
C GLN A 112 -29.54 25.91 -1.98
N THR A 113 -29.57 26.26 -0.69
CA THR A 113 -30.21 27.51 -0.25
C THR A 113 -29.22 28.67 -0.22
N ASP A 114 -27.91 28.42 -0.18
CA ASP A 114 -26.87 29.46 -0.21
C ASP A 114 -25.66 29.07 -1.08
N LYS A 115 -25.60 29.60 -2.32
CA LYS A 115 -24.48 29.45 -3.28
C LYS A 115 -23.11 29.99 -2.81
N LYS A 116 -22.99 30.44 -1.55
CA LYS A 116 -21.81 31.18 -1.02
C LYS A 116 -20.88 30.38 -0.12
N ASP A 117 -21.27 29.20 0.36
CA ASP A 117 -20.44 28.46 1.31
C ASP A 117 -19.68 27.33 0.62
N VAL A 118 -18.63 27.70 -0.12
CA VAL A 118 -17.60 26.76 -0.58
C VAL A 118 -16.92 26.15 0.66
N VAL A 119 -16.92 24.83 0.76
CA VAL A 119 -16.36 24.08 1.91
C VAL A 119 -15.19 23.22 1.48
N PHE A 120 -14.11 23.29 2.25
CA PHE A 120 -12.93 22.46 2.10
C PHE A 120 -12.86 21.43 3.24
N LEU A 121 -12.22 20.30 3.00
CA LEU A 121 -11.83 19.33 4.01
C LEU A 121 -10.37 19.57 4.38
N MET A 122 -10.07 19.73 5.67
CA MET A 122 -8.71 19.71 6.21
C MET A 122 -8.57 18.52 7.18
N PRO A 123 -8.12 17.34 6.70
CA PRO A 123 -8.12 16.11 7.50
C PRO A 123 -7.27 16.20 8.78
N ALA A 124 -6.20 17.01 8.75
CA ALA A 124 -5.28 17.18 9.87
C ALA A 124 -5.90 17.84 11.11
N LEU A 125 -7.07 18.48 10.98
CA LEU A 125 -7.80 19.06 12.12
C LEU A 125 -8.75 18.07 12.79
N LEU A 126 -8.95 16.89 12.19
CA LEU A 126 -9.79 15.87 12.79
C LEU A 126 -9.11 15.23 14.00
N PRO A 127 -9.88 14.75 14.99
CA PRO A 127 -9.33 14.00 16.10
C PRO A 127 -8.65 12.72 15.62
N VAL A 128 -7.75 12.18 16.44
CA VAL A 128 -7.09 10.89 16.22
C VAL A 128 -7.95 9.78 16.84
N LYS A 129 -8.13 8.68 16.11
CA LYS A 129 -8.80 7.48 16.61
C LYS A 129 -7.78 6.49 17.15
N ASN A 130 -8.08 5.87 18.29
CA ASN A 130 -7.33 4.68 18.72
C ASN A 130 -7.66 3.51 17.78
N VAL A 131 -6.65 3.04 17.05
CA VAL A 131 -6.76 1.96 16.04
C VAL A 131 -5.99 0.70 16.42
N SER A 132 -5.57 0.58 17.69
CA SER A 132 -4.82 -0.57 18.22
C SER A 132 -5.61 -1.89 18.17
N ASP A 133 -6.94 -1.81 18.22
CA ASP A 133 -7.87 -2.94 18.26
C ASP A 133 -8.61 -3.17 16.93
N SER A 134 -7.95 -2.91 15.79
CA SER A 134 -8.51 -3.04 14.42
C SER A 134 -8.97 -4.46 14.02
N SER A 135 -8.95 -5.42 14.95
CA SER A 135 -9.51 -6.77 14.87
C SER A 135 -10.95 -6.88 14.34
N THR A 136 -11.71 -5.77 14.29
CA THR A 136 -13.07 -5.72 13.73
C THR A 136 -13.12 -5.60 12.20
N LEU A 137 -12.00 -5.36 11.52
CA LEU A 137 -11.95 -5.27 10.05
C LEU A 137 -11.67 -6.67 9.47
N SER A 138 -12.72 -7.37 9.02
CA SER A 138 -12.67 -8.81 8.73
C SER A 138 -11.87 -9.24 7.48
N LYS A 139 -11.25 -8.31 6.76
CA LYS A 139 -10.58 -8.58 5.47
C LYS A 139 -9.10 -8.21 5.54
N THR A 140 -8.29 -8.91 4.75
CA THR A 140 -6.83 -8.72 4.71
C THR A 140 -6.51 -7.38 4.04
N PRO A 141 -5.96 -6.40 4.78
CA PRO A 141 -5.60 -5.12 4.20
C PRO A 141 -4.29 -5.20 3.43
N LEU A 142 -4.15 -4.34 2.43
CA LEU A 142 -2.84 -3.99 1.89
C LEU A 142 -2.16 -2.99 2.80
N LEU A 143 -0.86 -3.16 3.04
CA LEU A 143 -0.06 -2.25 3.85
C LEU A 143 0.95 -1.53 2.97
N TYR A 144 0.99 -0.21 3.05
CA TYR A 144 2.19 0.55 2.70
C TYR A 144 3.04 0.67 3.95
N TYR A 145 4.05 -0.20 4.05
CA TYR A 145 4.92 -0.32 5.21
C TYR A 145 6.17 0.55 5.09
N PHE A 146 6.49 1.27 6.16
CA PHE A 146 7.66 2.14 6.27
C PHE A 146 8.65 1.54 7.26
N LYS A 147 9.95 1.60 6.94
CA LYS A 147 11.01 1.16 7.87
C LYS A 147 11.12 2.09 9.09
N GLU A 148 10.82 3.36 8.87
CA GLU A 148 10.69 4.39 9.90
C GLU A 148 9.21 4.68 10.15
N PRO A 149 8.84 5.38 11.23
CA PRO A 149 7.46 5.80 11.44
C PRO A 149 6.89 6.56 10.24
N VAL A 150 5.59 6.41 10.00
CA VAL A 150 4.90 7.14 8.91
C VAL A 150 5.17 8.64 9.06
N PRO A 151 5.66 9.33 8.02
CA PRO A 151 5.94 10.75 8.10
C PRO A 151 4.70 11.54 8.52
N MET A 152 4.86 12.39 9.54
CA MET A 152 3.74 13.15 10.09
C MET A 152 3.07 14.00 8.99
N GLY A 153 1.76 13.82 8.86
CA GLY A 153 0.95 14.53 7.86
C GLY A 153 0.91 13.87 6.48
N LEU A 154 1.69 12.81 6.21
CA LEU A 154 1.64 12.07 4.94
C LEU A 154 0.23 11.51 4.69
N PHE A 155 -0.36 10.84 5.69
CA PHE A 155 -1.69 10.27 5.57
C PHE A 155 -2.73 11.33 5.17
N CYS A 156 -2.80 12.44 5.90
CA CYS A 156 -3.72 13.54 5.60
C CYS A 156 -3.50 14.12 4.20
N ALA A 157 -2.23 14.30 3.78
CA ALA A 157 -1.90 14.81 2.46
C ALA A 157 -2.28 13.82 1.34
N VAL A 158 -2.18 12.52 1.57
CA VAL A 158 -2.66 11.47 0.63
C VAL A 158 -4.18 11.54 0.48
N ILE A 159 -4.93 11.71 1.58
CA ILE A 159 -6.39 11.92 1.50
C ILE A 159 -6.72 13.16 0.67
N VAL A 160 -6.03 14.29 0.92
CA VAL A 160 -6.22 15.52 0.14
C VAL A 160 -5.89 15.31 -1.34
N GLN A 161 -4.82 14.58 -1.65
CA GLN A 161 -4.42 14.28 -3.03
C GLN A 161 -5.51 13.48 -3.75
N LEU A 162 -5.99 12.39 -3.15
CA LEU A 162 -7.03 11.53 -3.73
C LEU A 162 -8.32 12.31 -4.04
N LEU A 163 -8.73 13.20 -3.13
CA LEU A 163 -9.91 14.05 -3.31
C LEU A 163 -9.72 15.17 -4.34
N SER A 164 -8.46 15.50 -4.66
CA SER A 164 -8.10 16.57 -5.59
C SER A 164 -7.99 16.10 -7.04
N TYR A 165 -7.98 14.78 -7.30
CA TYR A 165 -7.96 14.26 -8.67
C TYR A 165 -9.19 14.72 -9.47
N PRO A 166 -9.01 15.05 -10.77
CA PRO A 166 -10.10 15.52 -11.62
C PRO A 166 -10.91 14.36 -12.23
N GLY A 167 -12.08 14.69 -12.78
CA GLY A 167 -12.85 13.79 -13.63
C GLY A 167 -13.16 12.43 -13.00
N ASP A 168 -12.93 11.36 -13.77
CA ASP A 168 -13.22 9.98 -13.36
C ASP A 168 -12.21 9.41 -12.36
N GLU A 169 -11.07 10.07 -12.17
CA GLU A 169 -10.08 9.68 -11.16
C GLU A 169 -10.45 10.18 -9.76
N LYS A 170 -11.36 11.16 -9.68
CA LYS A 170 -11.79 11.84 -8.47
C LYS A 170 -12.36 10.88 -7.44
N TRP A 171 -11.91 11.04 -6.20
CA TRP A 171 -12.46 10.37 -5.04
C TRP A 171 -13.50 11.25 -4.33
N GLY A 172 -14.46 10.60 -3.69
CA GLY A 172 -15.48 11.22 -2.85
C GLY A 172 -15.32 10.85 -1.38
N ILE A 173 -15.87 11.67 -0.50
CA ILE A 173 -15.96 11.41 0.93
C ILE A 173 -17.29 10.73 1.22
N ILE A 174 -17.31 9.79 2.16
CA ILE A 174 -18.56 9.23 2.68
C ILE A 174 -18.98 10.09 3.88
N THR A 175 -19.80 11.11 3.65
CA THR A 175 -20.15 12.15 4.65
C THR A 175 -20.89 11.64 5.88
N LYS A 176 -21.50 10.45 5.79
CA LYS A 176 -22.22 9.79 6.90
C LYS A 176 -21.30 8.99 7.83
N GLU A 177 -20.08 8.71 7.42
CA GLU A 177 -19.13 7.92 8.20
C GLU A 177 -18.20 8.84 9.01
N HIS A 178 -17.82 8.40 10.21
CA HIS A 178 -16.94 9.18 11.08
C HIS A 178 -15.49 9.03 10.59
N ASN A 179 -14.88 10.17 10.25
CA ASN A 179 -13.50 10.25 9.79
C ASN A 179 -12.62 10.91 10.85
N PHE A 180 -11.35 10.54 10.85
CA PHE A 180 -10.32 10.94 11.81
C PHE A 180 -9.03 11.24 11.05
N SER A 181 -8.11 11.95 11.70
CA SER A 181 -6.83 12.33 11.07
C SER A 181 -5.93 11.13 10.74
N ASN A 182 -6.22 9.93 11.27
CA ASN A 182 -5.52 8.67 11.01
C ASN A 182 -6.45 7.52 10.55
N TYR A 183 -7.73 7.80 10.30
CA TYR A 183 -8.73 6.78 9.90
C TYR A 183 -9.77 7.44 8.99
N PHE A 184 -9.82 7.06 7.72
CA PHE A 184 -10.60 7.79 6.73
C PHE A 184 -11.34 6.88 5.75
N ASN A 185 -12.64 7.11 5.59
CA ASN A 185 -13.49 6.45 4.62
C ASN A 185 -13.69 7.31 3.38
N ILE A 186 -13.25 6.79 2.25
CA ILE A 186 -13.39 7.42 0.94
C ILE A 186 -14.05 6.45 -0.03
N GLN A 187 -14.54 6.98 -1.14
CA GLN A 187 -15.16 6.19 -2.19
C GLN A 187 -14.70 6.62 -3.57
N LYS A 188 -14.53 5.65 -4.47
CA LYS A 188 -14.20 5.90 -5.88
C LYS A 188 -15.36 5.42 -6.75
N LYS A 189 -15.74 6.21 -7.75
CA LYS A 189 -16.70 5.78 -8.76
C LYS A 189 -16.02 4.79 -9.71
N ILE A 190 -16.64 3.63 -9.90
CA ILE A 190 -16.19 2.63 -10.87
C ILE A 190 -16.94 2.89 -12.19
N ILE A 191 -16.22 3.42 -13.18
CA ILE A 191 -16.78 3.90 -14.46
C ILE A 191 -17.62 2.82 -15.14
N ASN A 192 -17.06 1.62 -15.30
CA ASN A 192 -17.67 0.54 -16.07
C ASN A 192 -18.95 -0.03 -15.45
N LYS A 193 -19.23 0.24 -14.17
CA LYS A 193 -20.36 -0.35 -13.43
C LYS A 193 -21.31 0.67 -12.81
N ASN A 194 -21.01 1.97 -12.95
CA ASN A 194 -21.70 3.07 -12.27
C ASN A 194 -21.94 2.80 -10.77
N ARG A 195 -20.95 2.19 -10.10
CA ARG A 195 -21.02 1.79 -8.68
C ARG A 195 -19.93 2.49 -7.89
N MET A 196 -20.21 2.84 -6.64
CA MET A 196 -19.19 3.35 -5.73
C MET A 196 -18.43 2.18 -5.07
N CYS A 197 -17.11 2.26 -5.04
CA CYS A 197 -16.25 1.38 -4.27
C CYS A 197 -15.82 2.10 -3.01
N LYS A 198 -16.23 1.59 -1.84
CA LYS A 198 -15.82 2.11 -0.54
C LYS A 198 -14.43 1.60 -0.19
N VAL A 199 -13.58 2.48 0.31
CA VAL A 199 -12.22 2.18 0.75
C VAL A 199 -11.98 2.87 2.08
N LEU A 200 -11.43 2.11 3.03
CA LEU A 200 -11.01 2.62 4.32
C LEU A 200 -9.48 2.65 4.36
N LEU A 201 -8.92 3.81 4.71
CA LEU A 201 -7.49 3.99 4.97
C LEU A 201 -7.27 4.18 6.46
N VAL A 202 -6.25 3.52 7.01
CA VAL A 202 -5.91 3.59 8.44
C VAL A 202 -4.41 3.77 8.60
N GLU A 203 -4.00 4.89 9.17
CA GLU A 203 -2.61 5.12 9.56
C GLU A 203 -2.31 4.47 10.92
N GLN A 204 -1.21 3.74 10.96
CA GLN A 204 -0.57 3.18 12.14
C GLN A 204 0.88 3.64 12.15
N LEU A 205 1.59 3.37 13.26
CA LEU A 205 2.95 3.88 13.48
C LEU A 205 3.90 3.64 12.30
N TYR A 206 3.86 2.46 11.68
CA TYR A 206 4.77 2.08 10.59
C TYR A 206 4.07 1.75 9.27
N CYS A 207 2.77 1.98 9.15
CA CYS A 207 2.07 1.67 7.91
C CYS A 207 0.79 2.45 7.68
N ILE A 208 0.44 2.62 6.42
CA ILE A 208 -0.92 2.98 6.00
C ILE A 208 -1.59 1.70 5.50
N ALA A 209 -2.61 1.24 6.23
CA ALA A 209 -3.40 0.06 5.89
C ALA A 209 -4.61 0.44 5.04
N ILE A 210 -4.90 -0.35 4.02
CA ILE A 210 -5.97 -0.11 3.05
C ILE A 210 -6.92 -1.29 3.05
N TYR A 211 -8.18 -1.01 3.30
CA TYR A 211 -9.25 -1.98 3.29
C TYR A 211 -10.19 -1.68 2.13
N CYS A 212 -10.35 -2.66 1.24
CA CYS A 212 -11.31 -2.62 0.14
C CYS A 212 -12.07 -3.94 0.10
N GLU A 213 -13.40 -3.84 0.19
CA GLU A 213 -14.26 -5.03 0.23
C GLU A 213 -14.41 -5.73 -1.12
N LYS A 214 -14.28 -4.97 -2.21
CA LYS A 214 -14.51 -5.45 -3.58
C LYS A 214 -13.20 -5.97 -4.17
N LEU A 215 -13.02 -7.29 -4.10
CA LEU A 215 -11.84 -8.00 -4.62
C LEU A 215 -11.44 -7.52 -6.02
N HIS A 216 -12.39 -7.51 -6.95
CA HIS A 216 -12.15 -7.17 -8.35
C HIS A 216 -11.80 -5.69 -8.60
N GLU A 217 -11.91 -4.80 -7.61
CA GLU A 217 -11.51 -3.39 -7.72
C GLU A 217 -10.17 -3.12 -7.02
N ARG A 218 -9.64 -4.07 -6.21
CA ARG A 218 -8.47 -3.86 -5.33
C ARG A 218 -7.22 -3.41 -6.08
N GLN A 219 -6.90 -3.98 -7.24
CA GLN A 219 -5.74 -3.56 -8.03
C GLN A 219 -5.88 -2.11 -8.53
N SER A 220 -7.04 -1.73 -9.06
CA SER A 220 -7.28 -0.35 -9.51
C SER A 220 -7.19 0.65 -8.34
N ILE A 221 -7.77 0.27 -7.20
CA ILE A 221 -7.68 1.04 -5.96
C ILE A 221 -6.23 1.16 -5.47
N ASN A 222 -5.48 0.06 -5.48
CA ASN A 222 -4.05 0.03 -5.12
C ASN A 222 -3.26 1.01 -5.98
N ASN A 223 -3.35 0.89 -7.31
CA ASN A 223 -2.63 1.75 -8.25
C ASN A 223 -2.94 3.25 -8.04
N CYS A 224 -4.19 3.59 -7.73
CA CYS A 224 -4.57 4.98 -7.44
C CYS A 224 -3.94 5.49 -6.13
N ILE A 225 -3.95 4.67 -5.08
CA ILE A 225 -3.39 5.06 -3.78
C ILE A 225 -1.86 5.08 -3.85
N GLU A 226 -1.24 4.14 -4.56
CA GLU A 226 0.20 4.13 -4.82
C GLU A 226 0.65 5.39 -5.52
N THR A 227 -0.09 5.81 -6.56
CA THR A 227 0.16 7.06 -7.28
C THR A 227 0.05 8.25 -6.34
N ALA A 228 -1.02 8.34 -5.54
CA ALA A 228 -1.20 9.45 -4.59
C ALA A 228 -0.09 9.51 -3.53
N ILE A 229 0.34 8.37 -2.99
CA ILE A 229 1.47 8.28 -2.05
C ILE A 229 2.75 8.75 -2.74
N ASN A 230 3.07 8.23 -3.92
CA ASN A 230 4.28 8.60 -4.65
C ASN A 230 4.32 10.09 -4.99
N GLU A 231 3.20 10.69 -5.42
CA GLU A 231 3.10 12.12 -5.70
C GLU A 231 3.31 12.97 -4.45
N VAL A 232 2.69 12.60 -3.32
CA VAL A 232 2.87 13.33 -2.05
C VAL A 232 4.30 13.20 -1.53
N MET A 233 4.88 12.00 -1.60
CA MET A 233 6.26 11.74 -1.18
C MET A 233 7.26 12.53 -2.01
N LYS A 234 7.10 12.54 -3.34
CA LYS A 234 7.94 13.32 -4.25
C LYS A 234 7.88 14.83 -3.96
N ASP A 235 6.71 15.33 -3.61
CA ASP A 235 6.53 16.77 -3.40
C ASP A 235 6.95 17.26 -2.00
N LYS A 236 6.86 16.40 -0.98
CA LYS A 236 6.97 16.81 0.44
C LYS A 236 8.00 16.05 1.25
N PHE A 237 8.42 14.87 0.81
CA PHE A 237 9.22 13.92 1.57
C PHE A 237 10.32 13.31 0.69
N ILE A 238 11.09 14.16 0.00
CA ILE A 238 12.08 13.78 -1.03
C ILE A 238 13.14 12.81 -0.48
N ASP A 239 13.58 13.02 0.76
CA ASP A 239 14.65 12.23 1.39
C ASP A 239 14.13 10.97 2.10
N TYR A 240 12.83 10.71 2.06
CA TYR A 240 12.21 9.60 2.75
C TYR A 240 12.20 8.34 1.89
N GLU A 241 12.57 7.20 2.47
CA GLU A 241 12.45 5.92 1.77
C GLU A 241 10.99 5.64 1.40
N LYS A 242 10.79 5.13 0.18
CA LYS A 242 9.46 4.73 -0.28
C LYS A 242 8.92 3.57 0.55
N PRO A 243 7.62 3.56 0.88
CA PRO A 243 7.03 2.43 1.54
C PRO A 243 7.07 1.18 0.66
N ILE A 244 7.16 0.03 1.30
CA ILE A 244 7.08 -1.28 0.67
C ILE A 244 5.65 -1.77 0.78
N THR A 245 5.10 -2.27 -0.32
CA THR A 245 3.80 -2.92 -0.32
C THR A 245 3.88 -4.28 0.35
N ALA A 246 3.08 -4.49 1.40
CA ALA A 246 3.17 -5.66 2.25
C ALA A 246 1.80 -6.04 2.86
N PHE A 247 1.80 -7.10 3.66
CA PHE A 247 0.66 -7.61 4.42
C PHE A 247 1.08 -7.90 5.86
N TYR A 248 0.10 -8.03 6.75
CA TYR A 248 0.38 -8.56 8.08
C TYR A 248 0.93 -9.99 7.97
N CYS A 249 2.04 -10.25 8.65
CA CYS A 249 2.66 -11.57 8.60
C CYS A 249 1.75 -12.60 9.30
N PRO A 250 1.45 -13.76 8.66
CA PRO A 250 0.62 -14.81 9.25
C PRO A 250 1.31 -15.61 10.37
N CYS A 251 2.61 -15.37 10.61
CA CYS A 251 3.38 -16.06 11.64
C CYS A 251 2.83 -15.80 13.06
N LYS A 252 3.29 -16.56 14.06
CA LYS A 252 2.80 -16.45 15.45
C LYS A 252 3.06 -15.07 16.08
N ASP A 253 4.06 -14.32 15.61
CA ASP A 253 4.43 -12.97 16.05
C ASP A 253 3.76 -11.87 15.17
N LYS A 254 2.43 -11.94 15.01
CA LYS A 254 1.60 -11.14 14.08
C LYS A 254 1.74 -9.61 14.16
N LYS A 255 2.51 -9.07 15.11
CA LYS A 255 2.60 -7.63 15.42
C LYS A 255 3.99 -7.00 15.26
N GLN A 256 5.02 -7.74 14.84
CA GLN A 256 6.40 -7.20 14.82
C GLN A 256 7.03 -7.09 13.43
N HIS A 257 6.42 -7.65 12.39
CA HIS A 257 6.97 -7.59 11.04
C HIS A 257 5.87 -7.86 10.00
N VAL A 258 6.21 -7.55 8.75
CA VAL A 258 5.30 -7.66 7.61
C VAL A 258 5.66 -8.86 6.74
N ALA A 259 4.83 -9.14 5.75
CA ALA A 259 5.14 -10.11 4.74
C ALA A 259 4.89 -9.53 3.35
N THR A 260 5.78 -9.83 2.41
CA THR A 260 5.72 -9.33 1.03
C THR A 260 5.29 -10.46 0.09
N VAL A 261 4.65 -10.10 -1.02
CA VAL A 261 4.30 -11.07 -2.05
C VAL A 261 5.49 -11.18 -3.00
N ASP A 262 6.07 -12.39 -3.09
CA ASP A 262 7.06 -12.70 -4.10
C ASP A 262 6.38 -13.01 -5.44
N ARG A 263 7.11 -12.78 -6.55
CA ARG A 263 6.65 -13.00 -7.93
C ARG A 263 6.20 -14.44 -8.19
N ASN A 264 6.61 -15.38 -7.33
CA ASN A 264 6.34 -16.80 -7.44
C ASN A 264 5.25 -17.32 -6.48
N VAL A 265 4.25 -16.49 -6.12
CA VAL A 265 3.03 -16.95 -5.39
C VAL A 265 3.21 -17.20 -3.89
N PHE A 266 4.30 -16.72 -3.30
CA PHE A 266 4.54 -16.86 -1.86
C PHE A 266 4.32 -15.56 -1.10
N ILE A 267 3.82 -15.69 0.12
CA ILE A 267 3.98 -14.64 1.13
C ILE A 267 5.27 -14.90 1.88
N MET A 268 6.22 -13.99 1.73
CA MET A 268 7.53 -14.06 2.34
C MET A 268 7.53 -13.29 3.65
N CYS A 269 7.79 -13.97 4.76
CA CYS A 269 8.02 -13.30 6.04
C CYS A 269 9.26 -12.39 5.94
N SER A 270 9.12 -11.09 6.22
CA SER A 270 10.24 -10.16 6.12
C SER A 270 11.34 -10.38 7.16
N ARG A 271 11.06 -11.16 8.21
CA ARG A 271 12.01 -11.47 9.30
C ARG A 271 12.77 -12.77 9.07
N THR A 272 12.08 -13.85 8.72
CA THR A 272 12.69 -15.18 8.58
C THR A 272 13.07 -15.50 7.14
N GLY A 273 12.56 -14.75 6.16
CA GLY A 273 12.69 -15.10 4.75
C GLY A 273 11.93 -16.39 4.38
N GLU A 274 11.13 -16.94 5.30
CA GLU A 274 10.35 -18.15 5.01
C GLU A 274 9.10 -17.77 4.22
N GLY A 275 8.91 -18.44 3.08
CA GLY A 275 7.71 -18.35 2.26
C GLY A 275 6.61 -19.29 2.77
N GLN A 276 5.40 -18.76 2.95
CA GLN A 276 4.20 -19.56 3.16
C GLN A 276 3.45 -19.72 1.84
N ASP A 277 3.14 -20.97 1.51
CA ASP A 277 2.28 -21.32 0.38
C ASP A 277 0.84 -20.91 0.70
N LEU A 278 0.23 -20.14 -0.21
CA LEU A 278 -1.15 -19.68 -0.06
C LEU A 278 -2.09 -20.75 -0.62
N SER A 279 -3.13 -21.14 0.14
CA SER A 279 -4.21 -21.95 -0.44
C SER A 279 -4.94 -21.15 -1.52
N HIS A 280 -5.55 -21.81 -2.51
CA HIS A 280 -6.28 -21.17 -3.60
C HIS A 280 -7.29 -20.09 -3.15
N SER A 281 -7.97 -20.31 -2.01
CA SER A 281 -8.91 -19.34 -1.41
C SER A 281 -8.24 -18.12 -0.79
N HIS A 282 -7.01 -18.27 -0.27
CA HIS A 282 -6.23 -17.16 0.26
C HIS A 282 -5.50 -16.40 -0.85
N CYS A 283 -5.10 -17.07 -1.94
CA CYS A 283 -4.48 -16.42 -3.11
C CYS A 283 -5.30 -15.23 -3.62
N ASP A 284 -6.62 -15.39 -3.77
CA ASP A 284 -7.50 -14.32 -4.27
C ASP A 284 -7.47 -13.08 -3.37
N GLU A 285 -7.37 -13.29 -2.06
CA GLU A 285 -7.37 -12.20 -1.09
C GLU A 285 -6.11 -11.34 -1.21
N TYR A 286 -4.94 -11.95 -1.43
CA TYR A 286 -3.67 -11.23 -1.56
C TYR A 286 -3.44 -10.69 -2.97
N TRP A 287 -3.71 -11.50 -3.99
CA TRP A 287 -3.41 -11.17 -5.39
C TRP A 287 -4.35 -10.17 -6.02
N SER A 288 -5.60 -10.09 -5.54
CA SER A 288 -6.54 -9.06 -6.00
C SER A 288 -6.01 -7.63 -5.84
N TRP A 289 -5.02 -7.41 -4.97
CA TRP A 289 -4.33 -6.12 -4.83
C TRP A 289 -3.33 -5.81 -5.95
N PHE A 290 -2.85 -6.81 -6.69
CA PHE A 290 -1.80 -6.66 -7.70
C PHE A 290 -2.23 -7.07 -9.11
N MET A 291 -3.27 -7.89 -9.23
CA MET A 291 -3.71 -8.48 -10.49
C MET A 291 -5.18 -8.14 -10.77
N THR A 292 -5.51 -7.99 -12.05
CA THR A 292 -6.88 -7.97 -12.53
C THR A 292 -7.52 -9.34 -12.31
N ASN A 293 -8.86 -9.38 -12.35
CA ASN A 293 -9.58 -10.65 -12.26
C ASN A 293 -9.24 -11.58 -13.45
N ASP A 294 -8.99 -11.04 -14.63
CA ASP A 294 -8.68 -11.83 -15.82
C ASP A 294 -7.27 -12.45 -15.73
N GLU A 295 -6.29 -11.67 -15.26
CA GLU A 295 -4.93 -12.17 -14.96
C GLU A 295 -4.98 -13.25 -13.87
N LEU A 296 -5.76 -13.03 -12.81
CA LEU A 296 -5.99 -14.01 -11.74
C LEU A 296 -6.54 -15.34 -12.29
N VAL A 297 -7.56 -15.27 -13.15
CA VAL A 297 -8.15 -16.44 -13.80
C VAL A 297 -7.15 -17.12 -14.73
N GLU A 298 -6.32 -16.38 -15.45
CA GLU A 298 -5.30 -16.93 -16.32
C GLU A 298 -4.18 -17.63 -15.55
N VAL A 299 -3.68 -17.01 -14.47
CA VAL A 299 -2.68 -17.62 -13.58
C VAL A 299 -3.23 -18.92 -12.99
N LYS A 300 -4.48 -18.92 -12.52
CA LYS A 300 -5.14 -20.15 -12.06
C LYS A 300 -5.29 -21.19 -13.17
N ARG A 301 -5.64 -20.78 -14.39
CA ARG A 301 -5.78 -21.69 -15.53
C ARG A 301 -4.44 -22.35 -15.87
N LYS A 302 -3.34 -21.60 -15.87
CA LYS A 302 -1.98 -22.14 -16.08
C LYS A 302 -1.62 -23.14 -14.98
N MET A 303 -1.90 -22.82 -13.71
CA MET A 303 -1.73 -23.77 -12.60
C MET A 303 -2.54 -25.05 -12.73
N HIS A 304 -3.73 -24.99 -13.36
CA HIS A 304 -4.56 -26.16 -13.63
C HIS A 304 -4.16 -26.90 -14.93
N GLN A 305 -3.64 -26.20 -15.94
CA GLN A 305 -3.16 -26.79 -17.21
C GLN A 305 -1.80 -27.49 -17.05
N ASP A 306 -0.95 -27.01 -16.14
CA ASP A 306 0.30 -27.70 -15.75
C ASP A 306 0.05 -28.93 -14.84
N ASN A 307 -1.23 -29.31 -14.65
CA ASN A 307 -1.64 -30.51 -13.94
C ASN A 307 -2.66 -31.33 -14.78
N PRO A 308 -2.28 -31.88 -15.94
CA PRO A 308 -3.07 -32.95 -16.54
C PRO A 308 -2.90 -34.20 -15.68
N SER A 309 -3.99 -34.96 -15.55
CA SER A 309 -4.00 -36.33 -15.05
C SER A 309 -2.98 -37.18 -15.83
N SER A 310 -1.80 -37.39 -15.29
CA SER A 310 -0.86 -38.39 -15.78
C SER A 310 -0.26 -39.16 -14.61
N THR A 311 -0.23 -40.48 -14.78
CA THR A 311 0.40 -41.44 -13.89
C THR A 311 1.88 -41.11 -13.67
N LEU A 312 2.43 -41.59 -12.55
CA LEU A 312 3.75 -41.30 -11.99
C LEU A 312 4.97 -41.31 -12.95
N GLU A 313 4.83 -41.85 -14.17
CA GLU A 313 5.92 -41.96 -15.16
C GLU A 313 5.94 -40.84 -16.21
N ASP A 314 4.92 -39.96 -16.29
CA ASP A 314 4.78 -39.00 -17.40
C ASP A 314 5.05 -37.52 -17.04
N LYS A 315 5.42 -37.20 -15.79
CA LYS A 315 5.84 -35.83 -15.43
C LYS A 315 7.32 -35.65 -15.73
N GLU A 316 7.60 -35.13 -16.92
CA GLU A 316 8.93 -34.68 -17.31
C GLU A 316 9.50 -33.78 -16.20
N LEU A 317 10.69 -34.13 -15.71
CA LEU A 317 11.36 -33.39 -14.67
C LEU A 317 11.72 -32.01 -15.24
N ASP A 318 11.10 -30.96 -14.72
CA ASP A 318 11.33 -29.59 -15.16
C ASP A 318 12.10 -28.78 -14.10
N MET A 319 13.04 -27.95 -14.56
CA MET A 319 13.93 -27.16 -13.72
C MET A 319 13.17 -26.15 -12.86
N SER A 320 12.09 -25.57 -13.37
CA SER A 320 11.24 -24.65 -12.59
C SER A 320 10.57 -25.38 -11.44
N SER A 321 10.05 -26.57 -11.70
CA SER A 321 9.42 -27.43 -10.68
C SER A 321 10.40 -27.84 -9.58
N VAL A 322 11.61 -28.27 -9.94
CA VAL A 322 12.66 -28.64 -8.96
C VAL A 322 13.11 -27.41 -8.16
N THR A 323 13.35 -26.28 -8.83
CA THR A 323 13.73 -25.02 -8.16
C THR A 323 12.68 -24.60 -7.14
N ARG A 324 11.40 -24.69 -7.50
CA ARG A 324 10.27 -24.35 -6.61
C ARG A 324 10.20 -25.26 -5.38
N ILE A 325 10.47 -26.56 -5.54
CA ILE A 325 10.49 -27.52 -4.41
C ILE A 325 11.60 -27.16 -3.41
N PHE A 326 12.77 -26.77 -3.92
CA PHE A 326 13.98 -26.57 -3.11
C PHE A 326 14.26 -25.12 -2.71
N ILE A 327 13.46 -24.14 -3.14
CA ILE A 327 13.73 -22.71 -2.88
C ILE A 327 13.83 -22.37 -1.38
N SER A 328 13.03 -23.03 -0.53
CA SER A 328 13.12 -22.86 0.93
C SER A 328 14.40 -23.45 1.55
N SER A 329 15.15 -24.23 0.77
CA SER A 329 16.42 -24.85 1.12
C SER A 329 17.58 -24.23 0.32
N ALA A 330 17.39 -23.06 -0.30
CA ALA A 330 18.40 -22.40 -1.13
C ALA A 330 19.71 -22.10 -0.39
N HIS A 331 19.66 -21.85 0.93
CA HIS A 331 20.86 -21.68 1.75
C HIS A 331 21.73 -22.96 1.83
N HIS A 332 21.20 -24.12 1.42
CA HIS A 332 21.92 -25.38 1.32
C HIS A 332 22.40 -25.68 -0.11
N TYR A 333 22.47 -24.70 -1.03
CA TYR A 333 22.85 -24.92 -2.42
C TYR A 333 24.18 -25.70 -2.60
N MET A 334 25.16 -25.50 -1.71
CA MET A 334 26.43 -26.24 -1.78
C MET A 334 26.25 -27.73 -1.45
N LEU A 335 25.43 -28.04 -0.45
CA LEU A 335 25.09 -29.41 -0.05
C LEU A 335 24.24 -30.09 -1.14
N ILE A 336 23.28 -29.37 -1.70
CA ILE A 336 22.43 -29.82 -2.81
C ILE A 336 23.32 -30.13 -4.03
N GLY A 337 24.21 -29.21 -4.40
CA GLY A 337 25.09 -29.40 -5.56
C GLY A 337 26.08 -30.56 -5.37
N ALA A 338 26.63 -30.72 -4.17
CA ALA A 338 27.47 -31.87 -3.85
C ALA A 338 26.68 -33.20 -3.94
N GLY A 339 25.45 -33.25 -3.41
CA GLY A 339 24.59 -34.42 -3.49
C GLY A 339 24.11 -34.76 -4.92
N LEU A 340 23.99 -33.76 -5.79
CA LEU A 340 23.70 -33.92 -7.22
C LEU A 340 24.96 -34.11 -8.07
N ASN A 341 26.13 -34.20 -7.45
CA ASN A 341 27.42 -34.36 -8.11
C ASN A 341 27.74 -33.29 -9.17
N VAL A 342 27.40 -32.02 -8.88
CA VAL A 342 27.74 -30.86 -9.71
C VAL A 342 28.75 -29.95 -9.01
N SER A 343 29.59 -29.28 -9.80
CA SER A 343 30.57 -28.35 -9.26
C SER A 343 29.89 -27.16 -8.58
N VAL A 344 30.35 -26.80 -7.37
CA VAL A 344 29.89 -25.63 -6.59
C VAL A 344 31.04 -24.76 -6.08
N SER A 345 32.29 -25.08 -6.43
CA SER A 345 33.49 -24.46 -5.88
C SER A 345 33.66 -22.98 -6.26
N ASP A 346 33.05 -22.57 -7.36
CA ASP A 346 33.04 -21.19 -7.85
C ASP A 346 31.88 -20.34 -7.27
N LEU A 347 30.91 -20.98 -6.61
CA LEU A 347 29.74 -20.31 -6.06
C LEU A 347 30.03 -19.73 -4.67
N LYS A 348 29.98 -18.39 -4.56
CA LYS A 348 30.27 -17.68 -3.31
C LYS A 348 29.03 -17.51 -2.45
N GLN A 349 29.20 -17.75 -1.15
CA GLN A 349 28.20 -17.47 -0.13
C GLN A 349 28.27 -15.99 0.25
N ILE A 350 27.52 -15.16 -0.46
CA ILE A 350 27.34 -13.73 -0.20
C ILE A 350 25.89 -13.54 0.30
N PRO A 351 25.58 -12.58 1.18
CA PRO A 351 24.20 -12.25 1.52
C PRO A 351 23.35 -12.07 0.25
N ASP A 352 22.11 -12.57 0.30
CA ASP A 352 21.09 -12.45 -0.76
C ASP A 352 21.37 -13.19 -2.10
N THR A 353 22.41 -14.03 -2.20
CA THR A 353 22.69 -14.79 -3.45
C THR A 353 22.26 -16.26 -3.43
N ALA A 354 21.75 -16.77 -2.29
CA ALA A 354 21.47 -18.19 -2.08
C ALA A 354 20.51 -18.78 -3.13
N THR A 355 19.43 -18.07 -3.48
CA THR A 355 18.48 -18.51 -4.50
C THR A 355 19.11 -18.55 -5.90
N GLY A 356 19.91 -17.54 -6.25
CA GLY A 356 20.63 -17.51 -7.52
C GLY A 356 21.63 -18.67 -7.64
N ASN A 357 22.37 -18.96 -6.58
CA ASN A 357 23.31 -20.08 -6.53
C ASN A 357 22.59 -21.43 -6.63
N LEU A 358 21.41 -21.60 -6.00
CA LEU A 358 20.59 -22.80 -6.13
C LEU A 358 20.14 -23.02 -7.58
N ILE A 359 19.72 -21.95 -8.27
CA ILE A 359 19.33 -22.02 -9.69
C ILE A 359 20.51 -22.49 -10.56
N ILE A 360 21.71 -21.94 -10.33
CA ILE A 360 22.92 -22.36 -11.06
C ILE A 360 23.23 -23.84 -10.81
N VAL A 361 23.06 -24.32 -9.57
CA VAL A 361 23.23 -25.74 -9.23
C VAL A 361 22.27 -26.63 -10.02
N PHE A 362 20.98 -26.28 -10.10
CA PHE A 362 20.03 -27.06 -10.88
C PHE A 362 20.29 -26.95 -12.38
N GLN A 363 20.64 -25.77 -12.89
CA GLN A 363 21.02 -25.62 -14.30
C GLN A 363 22.17 -26.58 -14.66
N ARG A 364 23.24 -26.61 -13.86
CA ARG A 364 24.37 -27.52 -14.06
C ARG A 364 23.96 -28.98 -14.02
N TRP A 365 23.05 -29.33 -13.10
CA TRP A 365 22.58 -30.70 -12.95
C TRP A 365 21.78 -31.15 -14.17
N PHE A 366 20.87 -30.30 -14.67
CA PHE A 366 20.13 -30.54 -15.91
C PHE A 366 21.07 -30.63 -17.14
N GLU A 367 22.14 -29.84 -17.18
CA GLU A 367 23.16 -29.89 -18.25
C GLU A 367 24.03 -31.16 -18.21
N THR A 368 24.03 -31.95 -17.11
CA THR A 368 24.82 -33.19 -17.05
C THR A 368 24.21 -34.36 -17.81
N ASP A 369 22.92 -34.30 -18.16
CA ASP A 369 22.12 -35.31 -18.86
C ASP A 369 22.22 -36.75 -18.28
N LYS A 370 22.75 -36.88 -17.06
CA LYS A 370 22.94 -38.16 -16.34
C LYS A 370 22.20 -38.09 -15.01
N ASN A 371 21.30 -39.06 -14.79
CA ASN A 371 20.51 -39.19 -13.55
C ASN A 371 19.65 -37.94 -13.24
N VAL A 372 19.17 -37.25 -14.27
CA VAL A 372 18.23 -36.13 -14.13
C VAL A 372 16.81 -36.71 -14.06
N ASN A 373 16.41 -37.17 -12.87
CA ASN A 373 15.10 -37.77 -12.62
C ASN A 373 14.60 -37.52 -11.18
N TRP A 374 13.33 -37.81 -10.95
CA TRP A 374 12.69 -37.64 -9.63
C TRP A 374 13.30 -38.51 -8.54
N ASP A 375 13.76 -39.73 -8.88
CA ASP A 375 14.40 -40.65 -7.93
C ASP A 375 15.68 -40.05 -7.34
N THR A 376 16.48 -39.37 -8.16
CA THR A 376 17.72 -38.71 -7.71
C THR A 376 17.43 -37.57 -6.74
N ILE A 377 16.36 -36.82 -6.99
CA ILE A 377 15.89 -35.73 -6.11
C ILE A 377 15.28 -36.26 -4.81
N GLN A 378 14.59 -37.39 -4.88
CA GLN A 378 14.06 -38.08 -3.71
C GLN A 378 15.19 -38.66 -2.85
N GLN A 379 16.17 -39.33 -3.48
CA GLN A 379 17.34 -39.86 -2.80
C GLN A 379 18.15 -38.74 -2.13
N LEU A 380 18.34 -37.60 -2.81
CA LEU A 380 18.98 -36.42 -2.21
C LEU A 380 18.27 -35.98 -0.91
N CYS A 381 16.93 -35.97 -0.92
CA CYS A 381 16.15 -35.65 0.27
C CYS A 381 16.28 -36.70 1.38
N ASP A 382 16.47 -37.97 1.02
CA ASP A 382 16.62 -39.09 1.93
C ASP A 382 18.01 -39.13 2.57
N ASP A 383 19.04 -38.72 1.83
CA ASP A 383 20.43 -38.63 2.30
C ASP A 383 20.65 -37.47 3.28
N TYR A 384 19.87 -36.39 3.17
CA TYR A 384 19.99 -35.19 4.00
C TYR A 384 18.66 -34.79 4.68
N PRO A 385 18.07 -35.66 5.52
CA PRO A 385 16.72 -35.46 6.04
C PRO A 385 16.60 -34.24 6.98
N ASN A 386 17.67 -33.90 7.69
CA ASN A 386 17.69 -32.75 8.61
C ASN A 386 17.70 -31.40 7.87
N GLN A 387 18.33 -31.35 6.69
CA GLN A 387 18.51 -30.14 5.88
C GLN A 387 17.41 -30.01 4.82
N LEU A 388 16.97 -31.14 4.27
CA LEU A 388 16.07 -31.22 3.12
C LEU A 388 14.70 -31.83 3.45
N GLY A 389 14.38 -32.13 4.71
CA GLY A 389 13.08 -32.71 5.10
C GLY A 389 11.86 -31.85 4.69
N LYS A 390 11.99 -30.52 4.66
CA LYS A 390 10.97 -29.62 4.12
C LYS A 390 10.81 -29.76 2.60
N ALA A 391 11.92 -29.86 1.87
CA ALA A 391 11.93 -30.11 0.43
C ALA A 391 11.34 -31.50 0.11
N LYS A 392 11.68 -32.54 0.88
CA LYS A 392 11.09 -33.88 0.81
C LYS A 392 9.57 -33.86 0.93
N THR A 393 9.07 -33.13 1.92
CA THR A 393 7.62 -33.02 2.13
C THR A 393 6.93 -32.32 0.96
N LYS A 394 7.55 -31.27 0.40
CA LYS A 394 7.06 -30.57 -0.80
C LYS A 394 7.09 -31.47 -2.04
N LEU A 395 8.18 -32.23 -2.24
CA LEU A 395 8.33 -33.21 -3.30
C LEU A 395 7.23 -34.27 -3.22
N LEU A 396 7.04 -34.89 -2.05
CA LEU A 396 6.01 -35.90 -1.85
C LEU A 396 4.59 -35.35 -2.04
N LYS A 397 4.33 -34.10 -1.67
CA LYS A 397 3.04 -33.43 -1.92
C LYS A 397 2.84 -33.15 -3.41
N TYR A 398 3.88 -32.67 -4.10
CA TYR A 398 3.90 -32.45 -5.54
C TYR A 398 3.63 -33.76 -6.31
N MET A 399 4.17 -34.89 -5.83
CA MET A 399 3.91 -36.21 -6.39
C MET A 399 2.53 -36.77 -6.00
N ARG A 400 2.02 -36.51 -4.77
CA ARG A 400 0.71 -37.00 -4.29
C ARG A 400 -0.50 -36.26 -4.84
N GLN A 401 -0.36 -35.00 -5.25
CA GLN A 401 -1.44 -34.23 -5.90
C GLN A 401 -1.91 -34.82 -7.26
N SER A 402 -1.36 -35.97 -7.66
CA SER A 402 -1.64 -36.70 -8.90
C SER A 402 -2.41 -38.03 -8.71
N ILE A 403 -2.75 -38.43 -7.47
CA ILE A 403 -3.59 -39.62 -7.25
C ILE A 403 -5.04 -39.15 -7.04
N PRO A 404 -6.00 -39.50 -7.91
CA PRO A 404 -7.40 -39.27 -7.62
C PRO A 404 -7.83 -40.17 -6.45
N ASP A 405 -8.61 -39.61 -5.51
CA ASP A 405 -9.39 -40.37 -4.54
C ASP A 405 -10.48 -41.18 -5.29
N SER A 406 -10.10 -42.30 -5.90
CA SER A 406 -11.04 -43.32 -6.37
C SER A 406 -10.73 -44.64 -5.68
N ALA A 407 -10.97 -44.69 -4.38
CA ALA A 407 -11.08 -45.93 -3.64
C ALA A 407 -12.11 -45.79 -2.50
N SER A 408 -13.34 -45.38 -2.83
CA SER A 408 -14.48 -45.62 -1.94
C SER A 408 -15.82 -45.58 -2.68
N SER A 409 -16.09 -46.61 -3.47
CA SER A 409 -17.42 -47.22 -3.62
C SER A 409 -17.33 -48.25 -4.74
N ASP A 410 -17.37 -49.52 -4.39
CA ASP A 410 -18.41 -50.39 -4.91
C ASP A 410 -18.52 -51.62 -4.01
N THR A 411 -19.63 -51.63 -3.29
CA THR A 411 -20.24 -52.78 -2.64
C THR A 411 -20.55 -53.88 -3.65
N HIS A 412 -20.18 -55.11 -3.31
CA HIS A 412 -21.12 -56.23 -3.32
C HIS A 412 -20.86 -57.15 -2.13
#